data_AF-A0A4S9BX22-F1
#
_entry.id   AF-A0A4S9BX22-F1
#
_cell.length_a   1.000
_cell.length_b   1.000
_cell.length_c   1.000
_cell.angle_alpha   90.00
_cell.angle_beta   90.00
_cell.angle_gamma   90.00
#
_symmetry.space_group_name_H-M   'P 1'
#
loop_
_entity.id
_entity.type
_entity.pdbx_description
1 polymer ?
#
loop_
_entity_poly.entity_id
_entity_poly.type
_entity_poly.pdbx_seq_one_letter_code
_entity_poly.pdbx_strand_id
1 'polypeptide(L)'
;MRYRSKLKALQHSSDGALTKKKDFLKIYHEVRRKNINTKSMHKCFETAGLAPWNPESVISRDEVRKRPITPPPPPIQSLFNTPQHSHQVPQYLEDLSARTALSVEDQNHRLKRACRKANKAFESQAIDLAKLQLELKSKNKTIADLVSEKQLMRVQAPRFKHLVDQKTIGAAQERYRLANAPAKPRAAPRQRDKMRA
;
A
#
# COMPACT_ATOMS: atom_id res chain seq x y z
N MET A 1 4.31 -23.58 13.98
CA MET A 1 3.28 -23.29 15.00
C MET A 1 3.21 -21.81 15.42
N ARG A 2 4.32 -21.10 15.67
CA ARG A 2 4.31 -19.73 16.26
C ARG A 2 3.57 -18.61 15.47
N TYR A 3 3.43 -18.70 14.15
CA TYR A 3 2.78 -17.62 13.36
C TYR A 3 1.27 -17.81 13.23
N ARG A 4 0.78 -19.06 13.30
CA ARG A 4 -0.67 -19.34 13.28
C ARG A 4 -1.36 -18.79 14.52
N SER A 5 -0.72 -18.87 15.68
CA SER A 5 -1.22 -18.24 16.91
C SER A 5 -1.24 -16.71 16.85
N LYS A 6 -0.19 -16.10 16.28
CA LYS A 6 -0.14 -14.63 16.05
C LYS A 6 -1.23 -14.14 15.09
N LEU A 7 -1.48 -14.87 14.00
CA LEU A 7 -2.56 -14.57 13.06
C LEU A 7 -3.94 -14.76 13.70
N LYS A 8 -4.12 -15.82 14.51
CA LYS A 8 -5.35 -16.05 15.26
C LYS A 8 -5.62 -14.94 16.28
N ALA A 9 -4.60 -14.40 16.93
CA ALA A 9 -4.76 -13.25 17.84
C ALA A 9 -5.25 -11.99 17.11
N LEU A 10 -4.75 -11.72 15.89
CA LEU A 10 -5.19 -10.60 15.04
C LEU A 10 -6.64 -10.73 14.55
N GLN A 11 -7.14 -11.95 14.42
CA GLN A 11 -8.51 -12.21 13.98
C GLN A 11 -9.56 -11.69 14.98
N HIS A 12 -9.26 -11.68 16.28
CA HIS A 12 -10.20 -11.30 17.34
C HIS A 12 -10.29 -9.78 17.59
N SER A 13 -9.44 -8.96 16.97
CA SER A 13 -9.56 -7.50 17.07
C SER A 13 -10.70 -6.98 16.16
N SER A 14 -11.08 -5.70 16.21
CA SER A 14 -12.20 -5.15 15.39
C SER A 14 -11.88 -5.06 13.87
N ASP A 15 -12.76 -5.57 12.99
CA ASP A 15 -12.54 -5.86 11.55
C ASP A 15 -12.22 -4.67 10.61
N GLY A 16 -12.11 -3.45 11.14
CA GLY A 16 -11.83 -2.24 10.34
C GLY A 16 -10.65 -1.39 10.84
N ALA A 17 -9.92 -1.81 11.87
CA ALA A 17 -8.89 -0.96 12.46
C ALA A 17 -7.63 -0.85 11.58
N LEU A 18 -7.17 0.36 11.29
CA LEU A 18 -5.97 0.64 10.49
C LEU A 18 -4.70 -0.03 11.07
N THR A 19 -4.68 -0.24 12.39
CA THR A 19 -3.64 -0.96 13.13
C THR A 19 -3.54 -2.43 12.70
N LYS A 20 -4.67 -3.12 12.48
CA LYS A 20 -4.68 -4.53 12.05
C LYS A 20 -3.97 -4.76 10.73
N LYS A 21 -4.22 -3.89 9.74
CA LYS A 21 -3.62 -4.05 8.40
C LYS A 21 -2.10 -3.93 8.49
N LYS A 22 -1.59 -2.96 9.26
CA LYS A 22 -0.15 -2.78 9.46
C LYS A 22 0.49 -3.98 10.18
N ASP A 23 -0.14 -4.48 11.23
CA ASP A 23 0.41 -5.59 12.02
C ASP A 23 0.32 -6.93 11.29
N PHE A 24 -0.78 -7.17 10.55
CA PHE A 24 -0.89 -8.31 9.65
C PHE A 24 0.21 -8.27 8.57
N LEU A 25 0.41 -7.13 7.91
CA LEU A 25 1.43 -7.00 6.86
C LEU A 25 2.84 -7.24 7.39
N LYS A 26 3.16 -6.80 8.61
CA LYS A 26 4.45 -7.09 9.26
C LYS A 26 4.64 -8.60 9.48
N ILE A 27 3.65 -9.25 10.11
CA ILE A 27 3.72 -10.70 10.38
C ILE A 27 3.76 -11.49 9.07
N TYR A 28 2.94 -11.12 8.09
CA TYR A 28 2.94 -11.73 6.77
C TYR A 28 4.30 -11.59 6.10
N HIS A 29 4.91 -10.40 6.12
CA HIS A 29 6.22 -10.16 5.53
C HIS A 29 7.33 -10.98 6.21
N GLU A 30 7.35 -11.05 7.54
CA GLU A 30 8.28 -11.91 8.29
C GLU A 30 8.13 -13.39 7.92
N VAL A 31 6.89 -13.87 7.85
CA VAL A 31 6.58 -15.25 7.47
C VAL A 31 6.99 -15.52 6.04
N ARG A 32 6.71 -14.58 5.12
CA ARG A 32 7.06 -14.68 3.70
C ARG A 32 8.57 -14.81 3.52
N ARG A 33 9.36 -13.97 4.19
CA ARG A 33 10.84 -14.04 4.13
C ARG A 33 11.38 -15.37 4.66
N LYS A 34 10.73 -15.95 5.68
CA LYS A 34 11.17 -17.21 6.29
C LYS A 34 10.75 -18.45 5.50
N ASN A 35 9.52 -18.43 4.98
CA ASN A 35 8.88 -19.58 4.36
C ASN A 35 9.01 -19.62 2.84
N ILE A 36 9.32 -18.51 2.16
CA ILE A 36 9.68 -18.53 0.73
C ILE A 36 11.20 -18.67 0.65
N ASN A 37 11.65 -19.92 0.71
CA ASN A 37 13.04 -20.30 0.45
C ASN A 37 13.10 -21.27 -0.74
N THR A 38 14.29 -21.57 -1.23
CA THR A 38 14.47 -22.48 -2.37
C THR A 38 13.89 -23.86 -2.10
N LYS A 39 14.06 -24.41 -0.89
CA LYS A 39 13.50 -25.72 -0.50
C LYS A 39 11.98 -25.75 -0.54
N SER A 40 11.32 -24.71 -0.01
CA SER A 40 9.85 -24.61 -0.05
C SER A 40 9.35 -24.40 -1.47
N MET A 41 10.07 -23.63 -2.31
CA MET A 41 9.70 -23.45 -3.71
C MET A 41 9.82 -24.76 -4.48
N HIS A 42 10.91 -25.51 -4.30
CA HIS A 42 11.04 -26.85 -4.87
C HIS A 42 9.90 -27.77 -4.44
N LYS A 43 9.59 -27.79 -3.14
CA LYS A 43 8.45 -28.56 -2.64
C LYS A 43 7.12 -28.11 -3.25
N CYS A 44 6.91 -26.81 -3.47
CA CYS A 44 5.72 -26.31 -4.17
C CYS A 44 5.66 -26.84 -5.60
N PHE A 45 6.77 -26.79 -6.36
CA PHE A 45 6.83 -27.33 -7.71
C PHE A 45 6.61 -28.84 -7.75
N GLU A 46 7.15 -29.58 -6.78
CA GLU A 46 6.93 -31.01 -6.62
C GLU A 46 5.45 -31.30 -6.32
N THR A 47 4.83 -30.58 -5.39
CA THR A 47 3.40 -30.73 -5.08
C THR A 47 2.49 -30.32 -6.23
N ALA A 48 2.95 -29.45 -7.12
CA ALA A 48 2.25 -29.07 -8.34
C ALA A 48 2.50 -30.04 -9.50
N GLY A 49 3.32 -31.08 -9.30
CA GLY A 49 3.68 -32.04 -10.35
C GLY A 49 4.53 -31.43 -11.46
N LEU A 50 5.18 -30.28 -11.21
CA LEU A 50 5.96 -29.54 -12.20
C LEU A 50 7.44 -29.95 -12.18
N ALA A 51 8.00 -30.26 -11.00
CA ALA A 51 9.39 -30.66 -10.85
C ALA A 51 9.56 -31.71 -9.73
N PRO A 52 9.85 -32.98 -10.06
CA PRO A 52 9.88 -33.55 -11.41
C PRO A 52 8.49 -33.51 -12.07
N TRP A 53 8.46 -33.54 -13.41
CA TRP A 53 7.20 -33.50 -14.16
C TRP A 53 6.38 -34.77 -13.91
N ASN A 54 5.30 -34.64 -13.14
CA ASN A 54 4.37 -35.70 -12.79
C ASN A 54 2.95 -35.11 -12.54
N PRO A 55 2.25 -34.69 -13.60
CA PRO A 55 0.92 -34.09 -13.49
C PRO A 55 -0.13 -35.11 -12.99
N GLU A 56 0.06 -36.40 -13.25
CA GLU A 56 -0.84 -37.47 -12.81
C GLU A 56 -0.99 -37.52 -11.28
N SER A 57 0.08 -37.21 -10.54
CA SER A 57 0.05 -37.12 -9.08
C SER A 57 -0.84 -36.00 -8.53
N VAL A 58 -1.19 -35.00 -9.35
CA VAL A 58 -2.07 -33.89 -9.00
C VAL A 58 -3.49 -34.17 -9.46
N ILE A 59 -3.65 -34.66 -10.69
CA ILE A 59 -4.96 -34.98 -11.29
C ILE A 59 -5.66 -36.10 -10.52
N SER A 60 -4.90 -37.08 -10.01
CA SER A 60 -5.45 -38.21 -9.27
C SER A 60 -5.93 -37.87 -7.85
N ARG A 61 -5.65 -36.66 -7.33
CA ARG A 61 -6.05 -36.23 -5.99
C ARG A 61 -7.57 -36.08 -5.88
N ASP A 62 -8.13 -36.62 -4.80
CA ASP A 62 -9.57 -36.53 -4.52
C ASP A 62 -10.10 -35.09 -4.52
N GLU A 63 -9.30 -34.13 -4.07
CA GLU A 63 -9.65 -32.70 -4.05
C GLU A 63 -9.88 -32.13 -5.46
N VAL A 64 -9.14 -32.64 -6.44
CA VAL A 64 -9.23 -32.22 -7.85
C VAL A 64 -10.33 -33.01 -8.56
N ARG A 65 -10.50 -34.29 -8.23
CA ARG A 65 -11.54 -35.16 -8.80
C ARG A 65 -12.94 -34.83 -8.29
N LYS A 66 -13.07 -34.29 -7.08
CA LYS A 66 -14.33 -33.79 -6.54
C LYS A 66 -14.77 -32.57 -7.35
N ARG A 67 -15.93 -32.66 -8.00
CA ARG A 67 -16.57 -31.49 -8.62
C ARG A 67 -16.75 -30.42 -7.54
N PRO A 68 -16.43 -29.14 -7.81
CA PRO A 68 -16.76 -28.08 -6.89
C PRO A 68 -18.26 -28.12 -6.64
N ILE A 69 -18.64 -28.24 -5.37
CA ILE A 69 -20.04 -28.09 -4.97
C ILE A 69 -20.36 -26.63 -5.20
N THR A 70 -21.07 -26.33 -6.29
CA THR A 70 -21.62 -25.00 -6.51
C THR A 70 -22.47 -24.68 -5.29
N PRO A 71 -22.16 -23.61 -4.53
CA PRO A 71 -23.01 -23.23 -3.41
C PRO A 71 -24.43 -23.04 -3.95
N PRO A 72 -25.47 -23.49 -3.21
CA PRO A 72 -26.84 -23.29 -3.63
C PRO A 72 -27.05 -21.78 -3.88
N PRO A 73 -27.80 -21.41 -4.93
CA PRO A 73 -28.08 -20.01 -5.18
C PRO A 73 -28.68 -19.40 -3.90
N PRO A 74 -28.27 -18.16 -3.53
CA PRO A 74 -28.86 -17.51 -2.39
C PRO A 74 -30.38 -17.49 -2.58
N PRO A 75 -31.18 -17.72 -1.52
CA PRO A 75 -32.63 -17.65 -1.63
C PRO A 75 -32.96 -16.27 -2.20
N ILE A 76 -33.52 -16.27 -3.41
CA ILE A 76 -33.98 -15.06 -4.07
C ILE A 76 -35.11 -14.55 -3.19
N GLN A 77 -34.80 -13.57 -2.33
CA GLN A 77 -35.84 -12.78 -1.68
C GLN A 77 -36.43 -11.89 -2.76
N SER A 78 -37.31 -12.45 -3.59
CA SER A 78 -38.01 -11.77 -4.68
C SER A 78 -38.97 -10.75 -4.06
N LEU A 79 -38.45 -9.59 -3.67
CA LEU A 79 -39.29 -8.47 -3.29
C LEU A 79 -40.02 -7.88 -4.51
N PHE A 80 -39.49 -8.13 -5.72
CA PHE A 80 -40.12 -7.81 -7.00
C PHE A 80 -39.83 -8.92 -8.00
N ASN A 81 -40.82 -9.77 -8.24
CA ASN A 81 -40.80 -10.71 -9.34
C ASN A 81 -41.34 -9.97 -10.57
N THR A 82 -40.53 -9.78 -11.61
CA THR A 82 -41.02 -9.24 -12.88
C THR A 82 -41.89 -10.31 -13.54
N PRO A 83 -43.15 -10.03 -13.92
CA PRO A 83 -43.97 -11.01 -14.61
C PRO A 83 -43.28 -11.44 -15.90
N GLN A 84 -43.04 -12.74 -16.05
CA GLN A 84 -42.36 -13.31 -17.23
C GLN A 84 -43.31 -13.44 -18.43
N HIS A 85 -44.63 -13.46 -18.18
CA HIS A 85 -45.63 -13.61 -19.22
C HIS A 85 -46.80 -12.62 -19.02
N SER A 86 -47.44 -12.21 -20.11
CA SER A 86 -48.53 -11.22 -20.11
C SER A 86 -49.74 -11.65 -19.28
N HIS A 87 -50.07 -12.94 -19.26
CA HIS A 87 -51.18 -13.48 -18.47
C HIS A 87 -50.93 -13.46 -16.96
N GLN A 88 -49.69 -13.22 -16.51
CA GLN A 88 -49.36 -13.10 -15.09
C GLN A 88 -49.70 -11.70 -14.56
N VAL A 89 -49.73 -10.68 -15.42
CA VAL A 89 -49.95 -9.27 -15.03
C VAL A 89 -51.21 -9.06 -14.17
N PRO A 90 -52.37 -9.67 -14.47
CA PRO A 90 -53.57 -9.52 -13.62
C PRO A 90 -53.39 -10.06 -12.20
N GLN A 91 -52.77 -11.24 -12.04
CA GLN A 91 -52.49 -11.82 -10.72
C GLN A 91 -51.53 -10.96 -9.91
N TYR A 92 -50.50 -10.39 -10.54
CA TYR A 92 -49.59 -9.46 -9.86
C TYR A 92 -50.29 -8.16 -9.44
N LEU A 93 -51.25 -7.66 -10.22
CA LEU A 93 -52.05 -6.49 -9.86
C LEU A 93 -52.97 -6.77 -8.67
N GLU A 94 -53.61 -7.94 -8.62
CA GLU A 94 -54.40 -8.37 -7.47
C GLU A 94 -53.53 -8.50 -6.21
N ASP A 95 -52.36 -9.16 -6.31
CA ASP A 95 -51.40 -9.27 -5.20
C ASP A 95 -50.88 -7.91 -4.73
N LEU A 96 -50.65 -6.96 -5.64
CA LEU A 96 -50.26 -5.60 -5.31
C LEU A 96 -51.40 -4.84 -4.60
N SER A 97 -52.65 -5.04 -5.03
CA SER A 97 -53.83 -4.44 -4.39
C SER A 97 -54.05 -5.01 -2.99
N ALA A 98 -53.83 -6.32 -2.79
CA ALA A 98 -53.84 -6.96 -1.48
C ALA A 98 -52.70 -6.42 -0.59
N ARG A 99 -51.54 -6.11 -1.17
CA ARG A 99 -50.42 -5.43 -0.48
C ARG A 99 -50.67 -3.96 -0.16
N THR A 100 -51.68 -3.32 -0.74
CA THR A 100 -52.12 -1.97 -0.33
C THR A 100 -53.16 -2.00 0.77
N ALA A 101 -53.92 -3.09 0.91
CA ALA A 101 -54.84 -3.35 2.01
C ALA A 101 -54.14 -3.98 3.23
N LEU A 102 -53.00 -3.43 3.65
CA LEU A 102 -52.27 -3.93 4.82
C LEU A 102 -52.97 -3.54 6.12
N SER A 103 -52.99 -4.45 7.09
CA SER A 103 -53.36 -4.13 8.47
C SER A 103 -52.49 -3.00 9.01
N VAL A 104 -53.05 -2.20 9.91
CA VAL A 104 -52.36 -1.07 10.54
C VAL A 104 -51.03 -1.50 11.18
N GLU A 105 -50.96 -2.71 11.74
CA GLU A 105 -49.74 -3.32 12.29
C GLU A 105 -48.64 -3.50 11.24
N ASP A 106 -48.97 -3.99 10.06
CA ASP A 106 -48.01 -4.22 8.98
C ASP A 106 -47.50 -2.91 8.38
N GLN A 107 -48.38 -1.91 8.28
CA GLN A 107 -48.01 -0.55 7.89
C GLN A 107 -47.02 0.04 8.90
N ASN A 108 -47.29 -0.10 10.20
CA ASN A 108 -46.39 0.33 11.27
C ASN A 108 -45.05 -0.41 11.23
N HIS A 109 -45.05 -1.73 10.94
CA HIS A 109 -43.81 -2.49 10.83
C HIS A 109 -42.97 -2.03 9.63
N ARG A 110 -43.59 -1.72 8.49
CA ARG A 110 -42.91 -1.18 7.32
C ARG A 110 -42.36 0.22 7.60
N LEU A 111 -43.13 1.09 8.23
CA LEU A 111 -42.68 2.42 8.63
C LEU A 111 -41.48 2.35 9.58
N LYS A 112 -41.55 1.53 10.63
CA LYS A 112 -40.41 1.30 11.55
C LYS A 112 -39.17 0.81 10.80
N ARG A 113 -39.33 -0.08 9.82
CA ARG A 113 -38.23 -0.58 8.99
C ARG A 113 -37.62 0.53 8.12
N ALA A 114 -38.46 1.37 7.52
CA ALA A 114 -38.02 2.52 6.73
C ALA A 114 -37.27 3.53 7.59
N CYS A 115 -37.80 3.89 8.77
CA CYS A 115 -37.14 4.78 9.72
C CYS A 115 -35.78 4.23 10.16
N ARG A 116 -35.68 2.92 10.48
CA ARG A 116 -34.39 2.29 10.82
C ARG A 116 -33.37 2.39 9.68
N LYS A 117 -33.80 2.18 8.43
CA LYS A 117 -32.93 2.30 7.26
C LYS A 117 -32.47 3.74 7.05
N ALA A 118 -33.38 4.71 7.19
CA ALA A 118 -33.05 6.13 7.10
C ALA A 118 -32.05 6.55 8.17
N ASN A 119 -32.28 6.17 9.44
CA ASN A 119 -31.36 6.46 10.54
C ASN A 119 -29.96 5.89 10.29
N LYS A 120 -29.87 4.63 9.83
CA LYS A 120 -28.58 4.03 9.48
C LYS A 120 -27.86 4.77 8.34
N ALA A 121 -28.61 5.26 7.35
CA ALA A 121 -28.04 6.07 6.28
C ALA A 121 -27.52 7.41 6.81
N PHE A 122 -28.29 8.10 7.66
CA PHE A 122 -27.84 9.34 8.30
C PHE A 122 -26.61 9.14 9.17
N GLU A 123 -26.55 8.07 9.95
CA GLU A 123 -25.37 7.70 10.75
C GLU A 123 -24.14 7.52 9.86
N SER A 124 -24.27 6.78 8.75
CA SER A 124 -23.16 6.57 7.81
C SER A 124 -22.67 7.87 7.18
N GLN A 125 -23.59 8.74 6.77
CA GLN A 125 -23.27 10.04 6.18
C GLN A 125 -22.62 10.99 7.20
N ALA A 126 -23.09 10.98 8.46
CA ALA A 126 -22.49 11.75 9.54
C ALA A 126 -21.04 11.32 9.82
N ILE A 127 -20.77 10.01 9.81
CA ILE A 127 -19.42 9.47 9.96
C ILE A 127 -18.51 9.95 8.82
N ASP A 128 -19.00 9.91 7.57
CA ASP A 128 -18.21 10.31 6.42
C ASP A 128 -17.94 11.83 6.39
N LEU A 129 -18.93 12.65 6.76
CA LEU A 129 -18.72 14.08 6.95
C LEU A 129 -17.67 14.37 8.03
N ALA A 130 -17.71 13.65 9.16
CA ALA A 130 -16.71 13.80 10.22
C ALA A 130 -15.29 13.45 9.75
N LYS A 131 -15.13 12.40 8.93
CA LYS A 131 -13.84 12.05 8.32
C LYS A 131 -13.34 13.15 7.38
N LEU A 132 -14.20 13.65 6.50
CA LEU A 132 -13.84 14.74 5.58
C LEU A 132 -13.43 16.01 6.34
N GLN A 133 -14.15 16.37 7.40
CA GLN A 133 -13.80 17.51 8.25
C GLN A 133 -12.43 17.34 8.92
N LEU A 134 -12.11 16.13 9.40
CA LEU A 134 -10.80 15.84 9.98
C LEU A 134 -9.69 15.95 8.93
N GLU A 135 -9.93 15.44 7.72
CA GLU A 135 -8.97 15.52 6.62
C GLU A 135 -8.71 16.97 6.19
N LEU A 136 -9.77 17.78 6.07
CA LEU A 136 -9.64 19.22 5.78
C LEU A 136 -8.85 19.94 6.85
N LYS A 137 -9.12 19.67 8.14
CA LYS A 137 -8.33 20.24 9.25
C LYS A 137 -6.86 19.85 9.17
N SER A 138 -6.56 18.58 8.87
CA SER A 138 -5.19 18.11 8.68
C SER A 138 -4.49 18.82 7.53
N LYS A 139 -5.14 18.91 6.36
CA LYS A 139 -4.59 19.58 5.17
C LYS A 139 -4.36 21.07 5.42
N ASN A 140 -5.30 21.75 6.07
CA ASN A 140 -5.16 23.16 6.43
C ASN A 140 -4.01 23.39 7.39
N LYS A 141 -3.79 22.48 8.35
CA LYS A 141 -2.62 22.53 9.23
C LYS A 141 -1.32 22.41 8.43
N THR A 142 -1.22 21.42 7.53
CA THR A 142 -0.03 21.26 6.67
C THR A 142 0.22 22.50 5.80
N ILE A 143 -0.84 23.11 5.25
CA ILE A 143 -0.71 24.36 4.48
C ILE A 143 -0.19 25.48 5.38
N ALA A 144 -0.74 25.64 6.59
CA ALA A 144 -0.28 26.66 7.54
C ALA A 144 1.19 26.47 7.91
N ASP A 145 1.61 25.22 8.18
CA ASP A 145 2.99 24.87 8.49
C ASP A 145 3.92 25.23 7.30
N LEU A 146 3.56 24.83 6.07
CA LEU A 146 4.32 25.14 4.85
C LEU A 146 4.37 26.64 4.51
N VAL A 147 3.32 27.40 4.85
CA VAL A 147 3.30 28.86 4.69
C VAL A 147 4.19 29.52 5.74
N SER A 148 4.19 29.01 6.99
CA SER A 148 5.05 29.52 8.07
C SER A 148 6.54 29.24 7.84
N GLU A 149 6.88 28.08 7.25
CA GLU A 149 8.26 27.71 6.90
C GLU A 149 8.84 28.55 5.74
N LYS A 150 8.01 29.33 5.03
CA LYS A 150 8.39 30.12 3.85
C LYS A 150 8.65 31.61 4.11
N GLN A 151 9.21 31.98 5.25
CA GLN A 151 10.18 33.08 5.21
C GLN A 151 11.52 32.50 4.75
N LEU A 152 11.65 32.28 3.44
CA LEU A 152 12.97 32.15 2.84
C LEU A 152 13.75 33.40 3.28
N MET A 153 14.78 33.23 4.11
CA MET A 153 15.74 34.31 4.30
C MET A 153 16.15 34.73 2.90
N ARG A 154 15.85 35.98 2.51
CA ARG A 154 16.51 36.61 1.38
C ARG A 154 17.99 36.58 1.72
N VAL A 155 18.68 35.54 1.27
CA VAL A 155 20.13 35.54 1.26
C VAL A 155 20.45 36.72 0.37
N GLN A 156 20.91 37.83 0.98
CA GLN A 156 21.52 38.88 0.20
C GLN A 156 22.69 38.20 -0.49
N ALA A 157 22.55 37.96 -1.80
CA ALA A 157 23.66 37.53 -2.62
C ALA A 157 24.82 38.47 -2.28
N PRO A 158 25.99 37.97 -1.87
CA PRO A 158 27.11 38.83 -1.57
C PRO A 158 27.35 39.63 -2.84
N ARG A 159 27.03 40.93 -2.80
CA ARG A 159 27.45 41.85 -3.84
C ARG A 159 28.95 41.67 -3.88
N PHE A 160 29.47 41.12 -4.99
CA PHE A 160 30.89 40.96 -5.21
C PHE A 160 31.53 42.34 -5.00
N LYS A 161 31.99 42.61 -3.78
CA LYS A 161 32.75 43.79 -3.44
C LYS A 161 34.19 43.37 -3.66
N HIS A 162 34.76 43.98 -4.68
CA HIS A 162 36.09 43.81 -5.24
C HIS A 162 36.20 42.69 -6.29
N LEU A 163 36.20 43.13 -7.56
CA LEU A 163 36.99 42.47 -8.59
C LEU A 163 38.39 42.24 -8.00
N VAL A 164 38.76 40.98 -7.82
CA VAL A 164 40.09 40.60 -7.39
C VAL A 164 41.02 40.94 -8.56
N ASP A 165 41.94 41.89 -8.37
CA ASP A 165 42.87 42.34 -9.41
C ASP A 165 43.65 41.15 -9.96
N GLN A 166 43.77 41.04 -11.29
CA GLN A 166 44.46 39.94 -11.97
C GLN A 166 45.89 39.69 -11.42
N LYS A 167 46.55 40.76 -10.94
CA LYS A 167 47.87 40.70 -10.30
C LYS A 167 47.87 39.88 -9.00
N THR A 168 46.81 39.97 -8.21
CA THR A 168 46.68 39.22 -6.95
C THR A 168 46.43 37.73 -7.20
N ILE A 169 45.69 37.39 -8.27
CA ILE A 169 45.48 36.01 -8.72
C ILE A 169 46.81 35.40 -9.19
N GLY A 170 47.57 36.13 -10.01
CA GLY A 170 48.89 35.69 -10.47
C GLY A 170 49.88 35.46 -9.33
N ALA A 171 49.92 36.36 -8.35
CA ALA A 171 50.79 36.22 -7.18
C ALA A 171 50.43 35.00 -6.32
N ALA A 172 49.14 34.67 -6.17
CA ALA A 172 48.69 33.50 -5.44
C ALA A 172 49.02 32.19 -6.16
N GLN A 173 48.86 32.15 -7.49
CA GLN A 173 49.23 31.00 -8.32
C GLN A 173 50.73 30.72 -8.24
N GLU A 174 51.57 31.75 -8.23
CA GLU A 174 53.01 31.56 -8.22
C GLU A 174 53.56 31.16 -6.85
N ARG A 175 52.94 31.62 -5.77
CA ARG A 175 53.20 31.07 -4.43
C ARG A 175 52.88 29.58 -4.35
N TYR A 176 51.77 29.14 -4.92
CA TYR A 176 51.40 27.72 -4.97
C TYR A 176 52.38 26.90 -5.80
N ARG A 177 52.87 27.45 -6.91
CA ARG A 177 53.82 26.79 -7.80
C ARG A 177 55.19 26.60 -7.16
N LEU A 178 55.68 27.60 -6.42
CA LEU A 178 56.93 27.52 -5.66
C LEU A 178 56.84 26.53 -4.49
N ALA A 179 55.71 26.50 -3.78
CA ALA A 179 55.49 25.59 -2.67
C ALA A 179 55.42 24.12 -3.10
N ASN A 180 54.96 23.86 -4.34
CA ASN A 180 54.77 22.52 -4.88
C ASN A 180 55.75 22.16 -6.01
N ALA A 181 56.85 22.90 -6.15
CA ALA A 181 57.87 22.60 -7.15
C ALA A 181 58.54 21.25 -6.81
N PRO A 182 58.64 20.31 -7.76
CA PRO A 182 59.27 19.02 -7.50
C PRO A 182 60.76 19.20 -7.17
N ALA A 183 61.23 18.50 -6.14
CA ALA A 183 62.64 18.54 -5.72
C ALA A 183 63.55 18.13 -6.90
N LYS A 184 64.61 18.93 -7.16
CA LYS A 184 65.60 18.62 -8.19
C LYS A 184 66.14 17.19 -7.98
N PRO A 185 66.22 16.36 -9.04
CA PRO A 185 66.75 15.01 -8.91
C PRO A 185 68.20 15.07 -8.40
N ARG A 186 68.46 14.26 -7.36
CA ARG A 186 69.78 14.17 -6.72
C ARG A 186 70.79 13.67 -7.76
N ALA A 187 71.84 14.45 -8.02
CA ALA A 187 72.87 14.08 -8.98
C ALA A 187 73.48 12.72 -8.61
N ALA A 188 73.57 11.81 -9.59
CA ALA A 188 74.07 10.46 -9.40
C ALA A 188 75.53 10.47 -8.88
N PRO A 189 75.93 9.52 -8.03
CA PRO A 189 77.29 9.46 -7.51
C PRO A 189 78.27 9.20 -8.66
N ARG A 190 79.31 10.02 -8.78
CA ARG A 190 80.39 9.81 -9.74
C ARG A 190 81.07 8.46 -9.45
N GLN A 191 81.02 7.54 -10.41
CA GLN A 191 81.85 6.33 -10.36
C GLN A 191 83.32 6.75 -10.36
N ARG A 192 84.06 6.35 -9.33
CA ARG A 192 85.52 6.49 -9.30
C ARG A 192 86.11 5.48 -10.28
N ASP A 193 86.87 5.99 -11.25
CA ASP A 193 87.71 5.18 -12.11
C ASP A 193 88.63 4.29 -11.28
N LYS A 194 88.54 2.98 -11.52
CA LYS A 194 89.51 2.02 -11.02
C LYS A 194 90.75 2.10 -11.90
N MET A 195 91.79 2.77 -11.40
CA MET A 195 93.13 2.57 -11.92
C MET A 195 93.63 1.16 -11.56
N ARG A 196 94.09 0.41 -12.56
CA ARG A 196 95.10 -0.66 -12.52
C ARG A 196 95.71 -0.71 -13.92
N ALA A 197 96.97 -0.28 -14.06
CA ALA A 197 98.22 -1.01 -13.80
C ALA A 197 98.63 -1.83 -15.03
#